data_AF-A0A3D5QC75-F1
#
_entry.id   AF-A0A3D5QC75-F1
#
_cell.length_a   1.000
_cell.length_b   1.000
_cell.length_c   1.000
_cell.angle_alpha   90.00
_cell.angle_beta   90.00
_cell.angle_gamma   90.00
#
_symmetry.space_group_name_H-M   'P 1'
#
loop_
_entity.id
_entity.type
_entity.pdbx_description
1 polymer ?
#
loop_
_entity_poly.entity_id
_entity_poly.type
_entity_poly.pdbx_seq_one_letter_code
_entity_poly.pdbx_strand_id
1 'polypeptide(L)' 'YSPAPVVTQDIMDYVTENVANPLINELKKRGIIYKGIIYAGLMITDNGVKVLE' A
#
# COMPACT_ATOMS: atom_id res chain seq x y z
N TYR A 1 10.52 1.15 15.38
CA TYR A 1 9.51 0.13 15.73
C TYR A 1 9.28 -0.73 14.52
N SER A 2 9.66 -2.01 14.57
CA SER A 2 9.45 -2.97 13.48
C SER A 2 9.63 -4.40 14.02
N PRO A 3 8.80 -5.36 13.60
CA PRO A 3 7.58 -5.19 12.80
C PRO A 3 6.51 -4.42 13.60
N ALA A 4 5.57 -3.79 12.90
CA ALA A 4 4.43 -3.15 13.55
C ALA A 4 3.34 -4.22 13.78
N PRO A 5 3.03 -4.65 15.01
CA PRO A 5 2.05 -5.68 15.31
C PRO A 5 0.62 -5.33 14.88
N VAL A 6 0.35 -4.04 14.68
CA VAL A 6 -0.92 -3.55 14.12
C VAL A 6 -1.10 -3.95 12.66
N VAL A 7 -0.02 -4.30 11.96
CA VAL A 7 -0.05 -4.83 10.58
C VAL A 7 -0.14 -6.35 10.67
N THR A 8 -1.36 -6.87 10.68
CA THR A 8 -1.62 -8.31 10.55
C THR A 8 -1.43 -8.76 9.10
N GLN A 9 -1.42 -10.08 8.87
CA GLN A 9 -1.36 -10.64 7.52
C GLN A 9 -2.55 -10.16 6.66
N ASP A 10 -3.77 -10.19 7.21
CA ASP A 10 -4.97 -9.73 6.50
C ASP A 10 -4.88 -8.27 6.07
N ILE A 11 -4.29 -7.40 6.91
CA ILE A 11 -4.05 -5.99 6.58
C ILE A 11 -3.00 -5.89 5.48
N MET A 12 -1.93 -6.68 5.55
CA MET A 12 -0.88 -6.69 4.53
C MET A 12 -1.42 -7.14 3.17
N ASP A 13 -2.29 -8.15 3.15
CA ASP A 13 -2.93 -8.67 1.95
C ASP A 13 -3.88 -7.61 1.37
N TYR A 14 -4.71 -7.00 2.21
CA TYR A 14 -5.59 -5.90 1.81
C TYR A 14 -4.81 -4.74 1.17
N VAL A 15 -3.72 -4.30 1.80
CA VAL A 15 -2.86 -3.21 1.30
C VAL A 15 -2.24 -3.59 -0.04
N THR A 16 -1.77 -4.83 -0.17
CA THR A 16 -1.17 -5.30 -1.42
C THR A 16 -2.19 -5.26 -2.56
N GLU A 17 -3.39 -5.78 -2.34
CA GLU A 17 -4.45 -5.88 -3.34
C GLU A 17 -5.11 -4.55 -3.68
N ASN A 18 -5.33 -3.68 -2.70
CA ASN A 18 -6.14 -2.47 -2.86
C ASN A 18 -5.31 -1.18 -2.95
N VAL A 19 -4.02 -1.22 -2.60
CA VAL A 19 -3.14 -0.04 -2.63
C VAL A 19 -1.96 -0.27 -3.57
N ALA A 20 -1.13 -1.27 -3.31
CA ALA A 20 0.12 -1.47 -4.06
C ALA A 20 -0.12 -1.93 -5.51
N ASN A 21 -0.95 -2.95 -5.71
CA ASN A 21 -1.23 -3.49 -7.04
C ASN A 21 -1.93 -2.47 -7.96
N PRO A 22 -2.97 -1.74 -7.52
CA PRO A 22 -3.61 -0.71 -8.35
C PRO A 22 -2.64 0.41 -8.73
N LEU A 23 -1.78 0.84 -7.80
CA LEU A 23 -0.74 1.85 -8.07
C LEU A 23 0.22 1.40 -9.17
N ILE A 24 0.78 0.19 -9.04
CA ILE A 24 1.73 -0.36 -10.02
C ILE A 24 1.05 -0.59 -11.38
N ASN A 25 -0.19 -1.09 -11.38
CA ASN A 25 -0.96 -1.32 -12.59
C ASN A 25 -1.25 -0.02 -13.34
N GLU A 26 -1.59 1.06 -12.63
CA GLU A 26 -1.84 2.36 -13.24
C GLU A 26 -0.55 2.99 -13.79
N LEU A 27 0.58 2.88 -13.07
CA LEU A 27 1.88 3.32 -13.58
C LEU A 27 2.22 2.60 -14.90
N LYS A 28 2.05 1.28 -14.93
CA LYS A 28 2.25 0.46 -16.13
C LYS A 28 1.30 0.89 -17.26
N LYS A 29 0.02 1.10 -16.97
CA LYS A 29 -0.99 1.53 -17.96
C LYS A 29 -0.66 2.90 -18.57
N ARG A 30 -0.09 3.81 -17.78
CA ARG A 30 0.37 5.14 -18.23
C ARG A 30 1.73 5.12 -18.94
N GLY A 31 2.37 3.95 -19.06
CA GLY A 31 3.72 3.83 -19.63
C GLY A 31 4.80 4.48 -18.75
N ILE A 32 4.53 4.67 -17.45
CA ILE A 32 5.48 5.26 -16.51
C ILE A 32 6.37 4.15 -15.97
N ILE A 33 7.66 4.20 -16.31
CA ILE A 33 8.67 3.32 -15.72
C ILE A 33 9.10 3.93 -14.39
N TYR A 34 8.55 3.40 -13.30
CA TYR A 34 8.97 3.78 -11.95
C TYR A 34 10.11 2.87 -11.47
N LYS A 35 11.22 3.46 -11.01
CA LYS A 35 12.35 2.75 -10.40
C LYS A 35 12.78 3.48 -9.13
N GLY A 36 12.45 2.90 -7.99
CA GLY A 36 12.72 3.50 -6.68
C GLY A 36 11.98 2.76 -5.57
N ILE A 37 11.88 3.41 -4.41
CA ILE A 37 11.12 2.92 -3.26
C ILE A 37 9.88 3.81 -3.11
N ILE A 38 8.70 3.20 -3.13
CA ILE A 38 7.44 3.86 -2.80
C ILE A 38 7.22 3.68 -1.30
N TYR A 39 7.22 4.79 -0.57
CA TYR A 39 6.82 4.80 0.83
C TYR A 39 5.35 5.20 0.91
N ALA A 40 4.48 4.25 1.19
CA ALA A 40 3.05 4.51 1.36
C ALA A 40 2.75 4.72 2.85
N GLY A 41 2.35 5.94 3.22
CA GLY A 41 1.87 6.22 4.57
C GLY A 41 0.49 5.58 4.77
N LEU A 42 0.36 4.67 5.74
CA LEU A 42 -0.92 3.99 6.01
C LEU A 42 -1.46 4.38 7.38
N MET A 43 -2.76 4.66 7.42
CA MET A 43 -3.53 4.80 8.65
C MET A 43 -4.46 3.60 8.79
N ILE A 44 -4.22 2.79 9.81
CA ILE A 44 -5.06 1.65 10.16
C ILE A 44 -6.14 2.17 11.12
N THR A 45 -7.40 2.09 10.71
CA THR A 45 -8.54 2.57 11.49
C THR A 45 -9.58 1.46 11.65
N ASP A 46 -10.51 1.62 12.58
CA ASP A 46 -11.65 0.70 12.76
C ASP A 46 -12.53 0.60 11.51
N ASN A 47 -12.48 1.60 10.63
CA ASN A 47 -13.21 1.65 9.35
C ASN A 47 -12.38 1.13 8.16
N GLY A 48 -11.24 0.49 8.41
CA GLY A 48 -10.33 -0.03 7.39
C GLY A 48 -9.06 0.80 7.18
N VAL A 49 -8.28 0.41 6.18
CA VAL A 49 -6.98 1.02 5.86
C VAL A 49 -7.17 2.23 4.96
N LYS A 50 -6.50 3.33 5.27
CA LYS A 50 -6.46 4.55 4.44
C LYS A 50 -5.02 4.91 4.09
N VAL A 51 -4.81 5.35 2.85
CA VAL A 51 -3.54 5.92 2.39
C VAL A 51 -3.50 7.40 2.77
N LEU A 52 -2.42 7.81 3.43
CA LEU A 52 -2.19 9.20 3.84
C LEU A 52 -1.50 10.01 2.75
N GLU A 53 -0.51 9.41 2.08
CA GLU A 53 0.33 10.01 1.03
C GLU A 53 0.79 8.97 0.01
#